data_AF-A0A6I6GHM6-F1
#
_entry.id   AF-A0A6I6GHM6-F1
#
_cell.length_a   1.000
_cell.length_b   1.000
_cell.length_c   1.000
_cell.angle_alpha   90.00
_cell.angle_beta   90.00
_cell.angle_gamma   90.00
#
_symmetry.space_group_name_H-M   'P 1'
#
loop_
_entity.id
_entity.type
_entity.pdbx_description
1 polymer ?
#
loop_
_entity_poly.entity_id
_entity_poly.type
_entity_poly.pdbx_seq_one_letter_code
_entity_poly.pdbx_strand_id
1 'polypeptide(L)' 'MRNFTPEDLIAFHYNESSLTDTVAIAEALESSWPLQEKYRVIQDAARSLDRAKTAPRRQSVEAILAYGMAEIDTPTME' A
#
# COMPACT_ATOMS: atom_id res chain seq x y z
N MET A 1 -15.83 5.72 -21.43
CA MET A 1 -14.93 6.17 -20.35
C MET A 1 -15.66 5.96 -19.04
N ARG A 2 -15.20 5.04 -18.20
CA ARG A 2 -15.73 4.88 -16.83
C ARG A 2 -15.20 6.07 -16.04
N ASN A 3 -16.08 6.88 -15.48
CA ASN A 3 -15.67 7.96 -14.59
C ASN A 3 -15.45 7.35 -13.21
N PHE A 4 -14.20 7.24 -12.78
CA PHE A 4 -13.86 6.81 -11.42
C PHE A 4 -14.16 7.96 -10.46
N THR A 5 -14.87 7.65 -9.38
CA THR A 5 -15.14 8.61 -8.32
C THR A 5 -13.90 8.77 -7.42
N PRO A 6 -13.81 9.84 -6.63
CA PRO A 6 -12.79 9.96 -5.59
C PRO A 6 -12.82 8.78 -4.62
N GLU A 7 -14.00 8.27 -4.27
CA GLU A 7 -14.20 7.12 -3.38
C GLU A 7 -13.56 5.85 -3.95
N ASP A 8 -13.72 5.60 -5.26
CA ASP A 8 -13.11 4.44 -5.94
C ASP A 8 -11.59 4.51 -5.88
N LEU A 9 -11.01 5.70 -6.04
CA LEU A 9 -9.57 5.92 -5.97
C LEU A 9 -9.01 5.76 -4.55
N ILE A 10 -9.80 6.10 -3.53
CA ILE A 10 -9.44 5.86 -2.12
C ILE A 10 -9.46 4.36 -1.83
N ALA A 11 -10.53 3.66 -2.24
CA ALA A 11 -10.62 2.21 -2.08
C ALA A 11 -9.47 1.49 -2.82
N PHE A 12 -9.12 1.96 -4.02
CA PHE A 12 -7.94 1.49 -4.75
C PHE A 12 -6.63 1.75 -4.00
N HIS A 13 -6.46 2.94 -3.39
CA HIS A 13 -5.23 3.27 -2.63
C HIS A 13 -5.02 2.35 -1.42
N TYR A 14 -6.09 1.93 -0.75
CA TYR A 14 -6.03 1.04 0.41
C TYR A 14 -6.21 -0.44 0.07
N ASN A 15 -6.20 -0.83 -1.21
CA ASN A 15 -6.44 -2.20 -1.68
C ASN A 15 -7.81 -2.79 -1.25
N GLU A 16 -8.82 -1.94 -1.08
CA GLU A 16 -10.20 -2.32 -0.71
C GLU A 16 -11.13 -2.41 -1.92
N SER A 17 -10.63 -2.13 -3.13
CA SER A 17 -11.37 -2.23 -4.39
C SER A 17 -11.53 -3.67 -4.88
N SER A 18 -12.57 -3.95 -5.67
CA SER A 18 -12.72 -5.24 -6.36
C SER A 18 -11.61 -5.45 -7.41
N LEU A 19 -11.19 -6.70 -7.66
CA LEU A 19 -10.17 -7.04 -8.65
C LEU A 19 -10.44 -6.40 -10.03
N THR A 20 -11.69 -6.40 -10.47
CA THR A 20 -12.12 -5.81 -11.73
C THR A 20 -11.90 -4.30 -11.76
N ASP A 21 -12.19 -3.61 -10.65
CA ASP A 21 -12.02 -2.16 -10.56
C ASP A 21 -10.56 -1.78 -10.34
N THR A 22 -9.77 -2.59 -9.63
CA THR A 22 -8.31 -2.40 -9.48
C THR A 22 -7.62 -2.40 -10.84
N VAL A 23 -7.94 -3.37 -11.70
CA VAL A 23 -7.37 -3.46 -13.05
C VAL A 23 -7.82 -2.27 -13.91
N ALA A 24 -9.11 -1.94 -13.89
CA ALA A 24 -9.63 -0.82 -14.67
C ALA A 24 -9.06 0.54 -14.23
N ILE A 25 -8.84 0.74 -12.94
CA ILE A 25 -8.22 1.96 -12.38
C ILE A 25 -6.73 2.00 -12.74
N ALA A 26 -6.02 0.88 -12.65
CA ALA A 26 -4.61 0.81 -13.04
C ALA A 26 -4.39 1.16 -14.52
N GLU A 27 -5.18 0.57 -15.42
CA GLU A 27 -5.14 0.89 -16.86
C GLU A 27 -5.51 2.36 -17.15
N ALA A 28 -6.48 2.90 -16.41
CA ALA A 28 -6.87 4.30 -16.55
C ALA A 28 -5.81 5.26 -15.99
N LEU A 29 -5.08 4.88 -14.96
CA LEU A 29 -3.96 5.67 -14.41
C LEU A 29 -2.77 5.71 -15.36
N GLU A 30 -2.54 4.68 -16.17
CA GLU A 30 -1.48 4.70 -17.18
C GLU A 30 -1.80 5.62 -18.36
N SER A 31 -3.08 5.71 -18.73
CA SER A 31 -3.53 6.41 -19.94
C SER A 31 -4.02 7.85 -19.69
N SER A 32 -4.40 8.19 -18.46
CA SER A 32 -5.05 9.47 -18.13
C SER A 32 -4.25 10.32 -17.14
N TRP A 33 -3.58 11.35 -17.67
CA TRP A 33 -2.86 12.34 -16.86
C TRP A 33 -3.74 13.05 -15.82
N PRO A 34 -4.98 13.50 -16.15
CA PRO A 34 -5.85 14.13 -15.15
C PRO A 34 -6.25 13.19 -14.00
N LEU A 35 -6.32 11.88 -14.26
CA LEU A 35 -6.62 10.89 -13.23
C LEU A 35 -5.42 10.64 -12.32
N GLN A 36 -4.21 10.60 -12.89
CA GLN A 36 -2.97 10.55 -12.09
C GLN A 36 -2.85 11.72 -11.13
N GLU A 37 -3.17 12.93 -11.59
CA GLU A 37 -3.10 14.14 -10.76
C GLU A 37 -4.05 14.03 -9.55
N LYS A 38 -5.30 13.60 -9.79
CA LYS A 38 -6.27 13.34 -8.72
C LYS A 38 -5.80 12.27 -7.75
N TYR A 39 -5.23 11.18 -8.27
CA TYR A 39 -4.70 10.09 -7.44
C TYR A 39 -3.48 10.54 -6.63
N ARG A 40 -2.65 11.43 -7.16
CA ARG A 40 -1.50 12.01 -6.43
C ARG A 40 -1.95 12.80 -5.20
N VAL A 41 -3.02 13.58 -5.30
CA VAL A 41 -3.60 14.30 -4.16
C VAL A 41 -4.02 13.33 -3.03
N ILE A 42 -4.62 12.19 -3.39
CA ILE A 42 -5.01 11.15 -2.42
C ILE A 42 -3.77 10.54 -1.75
N GLN A 43 -2.73 10.22 -2.52
CA GLN A 43 -1.47 9.69 -1.98
C GLN A 43 -0.78 10.69 -1.04
N ASP A 44 -0.79 11.98 -1.36
CA ASP A 44 -0.19 13.02 -0.53
C ASP A 44 -0.96 13.21 0.78
N ALA A 45 -2.29 13.18 0.72
CA ALA A 45 -3.15 13.22 1.91
C ALA A 45 -2.91 12.00 2.81
N ALA A 46 -2.83 10.79 2.25
CA ALA A 46 -2.55 9.56 2.99
C ALA A 46 -1.16 9.59 3.66
N ARG A 47 -0.12 10.03 2.92
CA ARG A 47 1.23 10.21 3.49
C ARG A 47 1.29 11.24 4.60
N SER A 48 0.45 12.28 4.55
CA SER A 48 0.35 13.26 5.63
C SER A 48 -0.23 12.64 6.91
N LEU A 49 -1.21 11.74 6.78
CA LEU A 49 -1.83 11.04 7.90
C LEU A 49 -0.85 10.07 8.58
N ASP A 50 -0.02 9.37 7.80
CA ASP A 50 0.98 8.42 8.30
C ASP A 50 2.11 9.08 9.12
N ARG A 51 2.23 10.42 9.07
CA ARG A 51 3.16 11.16 9.94
C ARG A 51 2.78 11.16 11.42
N ALA A 52 1.61 10.63 11.77
CA ALA A 52 1.26 10.28 13.15
C ALA A 52 2.14 9.09 13.61
N LYS A 53 3.43 9.35 13.86
CA LYS A 53 4.42 8.37 14.26
C LYS A 53 3.97 7.66 15.54
N THR A 54 3.53 6.42 15.41
CA THR A 54 3.45 5.49 16.52
C THR A 54 4.73 4.66 16.53
N ALA A 55 5.44 4.62 17.65
CA ALA A 55 6.60 3.76 17.78
C ALA A 55 6.12 2.33 18.07
N PRO A 56 6.60 1.30 17.34
CA PRO A 56 6.29 -0.07 17.69
C PRO A 56 6.82 -0.38 19.09
N ARG A 57 6.12 -1.26 19.83
CA ARG A 57 6.62 -1.72 21.12
C ARG A 57 7.94 -2.48 20.89
N ARG A 58 8.90 -2.28 21.80
CA ARG A 58 10.22 -2.93 21.76
C ARG A 58 10.12 -4.45 21.54
N GLN A 59 9.21 -5.12 22.24
CA GLN A 59 8.98 -6.55 22.13
C GLN A 59 8.64 -7.01 20.69
N SER A 60 7.88 -6.20 19.94
CA SER A 60 7.52 -6.51 18.55
C SER A 60 8.76 -6.49 17.65
N VAL A 61 9.66 -5.53 17.87
CA VAL A 61 10.93 -5.44 17.13
C VAL A 61 11.83 -6.62 17.47
N GLU A 62 11.96 -6.96 18.75
CA GLU A 62 12.75 -8.11 19.22
C GLU A 62 12.23 -9.44 18.64
N ALA A 63 10.91 -9.63 18.56
CA ALA A 63 10.31 -10.83 17.96
C ALA A 63 10.60 -10.96 16.45
N ILE A 64 10.53 -9.87 15.70
CA ILE A 64 10.85 -9.86 14.25
C ILE A 64 12.34 -10.19 14.03
N LEU A 65 13.23 -9.58 14.83
CA LEU A 65 14.67 -9.86 14.74
C LEU A 65 14.99 -11.32 15.07
N ALA A 66 14.35 -11.88 16.10
CA ALA A 66 14.52 -13.28 16.46
C ALA A 66 14.04 -14.23 15.36
N TYR A 67 12.89 -13.94 14.71
CA TYR A 67 12.39 -14.72 13.58
C TYR A 67 13.38 -14.72 12.41
N GLY A 68 13.87 -13.54 11.99
CA GLY A 68 14.83 -13.45 10.89
C GLY A 68 16.15 -14.13 11.19
N MET A 69 16.64 -14.07 12.43
CA MET A 69 17.83 -14.81 12.86
C MET A 69 17.63 -16.33 12.81
N ALA A 70 16.47 -16.84 13.23
CA ALA A 70 16.18 -18.27 13.17
C ALA A 70 16.13 -18.81 11.72
N GLU A 71 15.68 -17.98 10.77
CA GLU A 71 15.68 -18.33 9.35
C GLU A 71 17.10 -18.37 8.75
N ILE A 72 17.99 -17.49 9.21
CA ILE A 72 19.42 -17.49 8.83
C ILE A 72 20.19 -18.66 9.47
N ASP A 73 19.79 -19.06 10.68
CA ASP A 73 20.45 -20.12 11.46
C ASP A 73 19.85 -21.51 11.21
N THR A 74 18.91 -21.62 10.25
CA THR A 74 18.48 -22.93 9.76
C THR A 74 19.60 -23.48 8.88
N PRO A 75 20.35 -24.52 9.30
CA PRO A 75 21.37 -25.10 8.43
C PRO A 75 20.65 -25.62 7.19
N THR A 76 21.13 -25.18 6.03
CA THR A 76 20.84 -25.84 4.76
C THR A 76 21.24 -27.30 4.94
N MET A 77 20.28 -28.17 5.22
CA MET A 77 20.49 -29.60 5.15
C MET A 77 20.53 -29.96 3.67
N GLU A 78 21.75 -29.98 3.11
CA GLU A 78 22.10 -30.82 1.98
C GLU A 78 22.25 -32.28 2.42
#